data_AF-A0A5C5FX22-F1
#
_entry.id   AF-A0A5C5FX22-F1
#
_cell.length_a   1.000
_cell.length_b   1.000
_cell.length_c   1.000
_cell.angle_alpha   90.00
_cell.angle_beta   90.00
_cell.angle_gamma   90.00
#
_symmetry.space_group_name_H-M   'P 1'
#
loop_
_entity.id
_entity.type
_entity.pdbx_description
1 polymer ?
#
loop_
_entity_poly.entity_id
_entity_poly.type
_entity_poly.pdbx_seq_one_letter_code
_entity_poly.pdbx_strand_id
1 'polypeptide(L)'
;MDFMHKDTIDAFLAKHKPSSGEVPGPWLWVRLPHADDTEGKAGEELGEEDDTYVKLTKEGQPLVDKMMARLDEIKETAPVRANKSKGLRSQKDLREETYEQFKADVKELAQKHHVLSGKWLFYPQSENVDFTWSKLVRAIVDKDGALAKTGHVHTAKVATTPKIEGERSSFVVCVYCDDSYDEDAVGDVFKVLVKDLSMTSQSFKPDVLTLLGIDSQHPSKLPVSLYKKTTFMTQDELNAQYEASSKAKKAKDKTLDEEVAAGAADGFDPVSESEDEQPRKKKVKTKK
;
A
#
# COMPACT_ATOMS: atom_id res chain seq x y z
N MET A 1 15.15 -23.55 4.44
CA MET A 1 13.97 -22.66 4.47
C MET A 1 12.76 -23.51 4.10
N ASP A 2 11.86 -23.73 5.05
CA ASP A 2 10.59 -24.43 4.80
C ASP A 2 9.58 -23.41 4.27
N PHE A 3 9.43 -23.37 2.95
CA PHE A 3 8.37 -22.60 2.30
C PHE A 3 7.02 -23.30 2.53
N MET A 4 5.95 -22.53 2.72
CA MET A 4 4.60 -23.10 2.82
C MET A 4 4.24 -23.81 1.52
N HIS A 5 3.80 -25.08 1.61
CA HIS A 5 3.26 -25.81 0.47
C HIS A 5 2.01 -25.10 -0.07
N LYS A 6 1.80 -25.09 -1.39
CA LYS A 6 0.68 -24.40 -2.05
C LYS A 6 -0.69 -24.70 -1.42
N ASP A 7 -0.94 -25.97 -1.07
CA ASP A 7 -2.19 -26.39 -0.42
C ASP A 7 -2.41 -25.74 0.96
N THR A 8 -1.32 -25.39 1.66
CA THR A 8 -1.38 -24.66 2.93
C THR A 8 -1.66 -23.17 2.75
N ILE A 9 -1.21 -22.57 1.64
CA ILE A 9 -1.48 -21.16 1.31
C ILE A 9 -2.96 -20.97 0.98
N ASP A 10 -3.51 -21.85 0.14
CA ASP A 10 -4.92 -21.75 -0.26
C ASP A 10 -5.86 -22.02 0.93
N ALA A 11 -5.54 -22.97 1.80
CA ALA A 11 -6.29 -23.20 3.04
C ALA A 11 -6.23 -21.99 3.98
N PHE A 12 -5.06 -21.35 4.14
CA PHE A 12 -4.91 -20.12 4.92
C PHE A 12 -5.78 -18.98 4.36
N LEU A 13 -5.71 -18.74 3.05
CA LEU A 13 -6.46 -17.67 2.38
C LEU A 13 -7.97 -17.90 2.38
N ALA A 14 -8.41 -19.17 2.34
CA ALA A 14 -9.82 -19.52 2.45
C ALA A 14 -10.39 -19.22 3.84
N LYS A 15 -9.59 -19.50 4.89
CA LYS A 15 -9.97 -19.32 6.29
C LYS A 15 -9.84 -17.88 6.79
N HIS A 16 -8.82 -17.15 6.32
CA HIS A 16 -8.46 -15.83 6.83
C HIS A 16 -8.64 -14.74 5.77
N LYS A 17 -9.90 -14.39 5.52
CA LYS A 17 -10.27 -13.32 4.58
C LYS A 17 -10.28 -11.97 5.29
N PRO A 18 -9.51 -10.97 4.84
CA PRO A 18 -9.56 -9.62 5.41
C PRO A 18 -10.99 -9.05 5.49
N SER A 19 -11.84 -9.39 4.53
CA SER A 19 -13.22 -8.89 4.48
C SER A 19 -14.19 -9.54 5.48
N SER A 20 -13.89 -10.72 6.04
CA SER A 20 -14.91 -11.54 6.70
C SER A 20 -15.27 -11.10 8.12
N GLY A 21 -14.55 -10.14 8.72
CA GLY A 21 -14.77 -9.67 10.10
C GLY A 21 -14.49 -10.72 11.19
N GLU A 22 -14.31 -11.99 10.81
CA GLU A 22 -14.05 -13.13 11.68
C GLU A 22 -12.55 -13.32 12.01
N VAL A 23 -11.70 -12.48 11.44
CA VAL A 23 -10.26 -12.53 11.69
C VAL A 23 -9.93 -11.92 13.06
N PRO A 24 -9.23 -12.64 13.95
CA PRO A 24 -8.84 -12.10 15.23
C PRO A 24 -7.79 -11.00 15.07
N GLY A 25 -8.06 -9.83 15.66
CA GLY A 25 -7.13 -8.71 15.71
C GLY A 25 -7.21 -7.77 14.50
N PRO A 26 -6.49 -6.63 14.54
CA PRO A 26 -6.62 -5.55 13.56
C PRO A 26 -5.86 -5.79 12.24
N TRP A 27 -4.98 -6.80 12.18
CA TRP A 27 -4.08 -7.02 11.05
C TRP A 27 -3.88 -8.52 10.76
N LEU A 28 -3.88 -8.88 9.48
CA LEU A 28 -3.25 -10.10 9.00
C LEU A 28 -1.83 -9.78 8.52
N TRP A 29 -0.92 -10.72 8.76
CA TRP A 29 0.48 -10.60 8.40
C TRP A 29 0.90 -11.80 7.55
N VAL A 30 1.80 -11.54 6.61
CA VAL A 30 2.54 -12.57 5.90
C VAL A 30 4.01 -12.16 5.90
N ARG A 31 4.88 -13.08 6.26
CA ARG A 31 6.32 -12.84 6.37
C ARG A 31 7.07 -13.85 5.51
N LEU A 32 8.09 -13.37 4.80
CA LEU A 32 9.11 -14.20 4.20
C LEU A 32 10.21 -14.36 5.26
N PRO A 33 10.53 -15.59 5.71
CA PRO A 33 11.64 -15.79 6.63
C PRO A 33 12.95 -15.42 5.91
N HIS A 34 13.72 -14.46 6.42
CA HIS A 34 15.07 -14.23 5.93
C HIS A 34 16.06 -15.15 6.65
N ALA A 35 17.15 -15.51 5.98
CA ALA A 35 18.19 -16.35 6.58
C ALA A 35 18.89 -15.64 7.76
N ASP A 36 18.94 -14.31 7.68
CA ASP A 36 19.62 -13.40 8.59
C ASP A 36 18.62 -12.39 9.19
N ASP A 37 17.61 -12.88 9.94
CA ASP A 37 16.70 -12.05 10.76
C ASP A 37 17.43 -11.27 11.89
N THR A 38 18.74 -11.03 11.74
CA THR A 38 19.65 -10.47 12.75
C THR A 38 19.96 -8.98 12.55
N GLU A 39 19.63 -8.39 11.41
CA GLU A 39 19.97 -6.98 11.12
C GLU A 39 18.73 -6.09 10.97
N GLY A 40 18.35 -5.45 12.08
CA GLY A 40 17.32 -4.41 12.12
C GLY A 40 15.89 -4.95 12.21
N LYS A 41 15.14 -4.50 13.22
CA LYS A 41 13.69 -4.74 13.30
C LYS A 41 12.99 -3.79 12.34
N ALA A 42 11.97 -4.27 11.63
CA ALA A 42 11.09 -3.36 10.89
C ALA A 42 10.48 -2.36 11.89
N GLY A 43 10.36 -1.09 11.52
CA GLY A 43 9.97 -0.05 12.49
C GLY A 43 8.61 -0.31 13.16
N GLU A 44 7.71 -1.07 12.55
CA GLU A 44 6.45 -1.46 13.19
C GLU A 44 6.55 -2.55 14.26
N GLU A 45 7.71 -3.19 14.39
CA GLU A 45 8.01 -4.15 15.47
C GLU A 45 8.63 -3.48 16.69
N LEU A 46 8.99 -2.19 16.56
CA LEU A 46 9.54 -1.40 17.64
C LEU A 46 8.39 -0.87 18.51
N GLY A 47 8.19 -1.50 19.65
CA GLY A 47 7.29 -0.99 20.69
C GLY A 47 7.88 0.24 21.38
N GLU A 48 7.05 1.00 22.10
CA GLU A 48 7.48 2.23 22.80
C GLU A 48 8.56 1.99 23.86
N GLU A 49 8.63 0.77 24.39
CA GLU A 49 9.63 0.34 25.37
C GLU A 49 10.94 -0.16 24.72
N ASP A 50 10.99 -0.30 23.39
CA ASP A 50 12.21 -0.76 22.70
C ASP A 50 13.30 0.33 22.75
N ASP A 51 14.52 -0.06 23.15
CA ASP A 51 15.66 0.86 23.26
C ASP A 51 15.93 1.65 21.97
N THR A 52 15.71 1.03 20.80
CA THR A 52 15.88 1.66 19.49
C THR A 52 14.81 2.72 19.28
N TYR A 53 13.55 2.41 19.61
CA TYR A 53 12.44 3.37 19.55
C TYR A 53 12.73 4.58 20.44
N VAL A 54 13.09 4.35 21.70
CA VAL A 54 13.35 5.41 22.68
C VAL A 54 14.49 6.32 22.23
N LYS A 55 15.60 5.76 21.74
CA LYS A 55 16.74 6.54 21.24
C LYS A 55 16.40 7.33 19.98
N LEU A 56 15.76 6.69 19.01
CA LEU A 56 15.38 7.30 17.73
C LEU A 56 14.41 8.46 17.96
N THR A 57 13.37 8.26 18.76
CA THR A 57 12.36 9.29 19.03
C THR A 57 12.94 10.45 19.83
N LYS A 58 13.78 10.18 20.82
CA LYS A 58 14.48 11.23 21.59
C LYS A 58 15.37 12.12 20.71
N GLU A 59 16.07 11.54 19.75
CA GLU A 59 16.94 12.30 18.82
C GLU A 59 16.16 12.93 17.66
N GLY A 60 15.07 12.29 17.22
CA GLY A 60 14.27 12.76 16.09
C GLY A 60 13.24 13.83 16.44
N GLN A 61 12.72 13.86 17.67
CA GLN A 61 11.73 14.89 18.07
C GLN A 61 12.27 16.32 17.91
N PRO A 62 13.52 16.65 18.29
CA PRO A 62 14.10 17.96 18.00
C PRO A 62 14.13 18.33 16.51
N LEU A 63 14.25 17.34 15.60
CA LEU A 63 14.19 17.59 14.15
C LEU A 63 12.77 17.97 13.72
N VAL A 64 11.76 17.28 14.27
CA VAL A 64 10.34 17.59 14.04
C VAL A 64 10.00 18.98 14.55
N ASP A 65 10.42 19.31 15.76
CA ASP A 65 10.18 20.62 16.39
C ASP A 65 10.86 21.74 15.61
N LYS A 66 12.12 21.53 15.19
CA LYS A 66 12.86 22.47 14.34
C LYS A 66 12.16 22.72 13.01
N MET A 67 11.67 21.65 12.35
CA MET A 67 10.90 21.77 11.12
C MET A 67 9.62 22.60 11.38
N MET A 68 8.85 22.25 12.41
CA MET A 68 7.58 22.94 12.73
C MET A 68 7.80 24.43 13.03
N ALA A 69 8.77 24.77 13.88
CA ALA A 69 9.11 26.16 14.19
C ALA A 69 9.50 26.95 12.92
N ARG A 70 10.25 26.32 12.01
CA ARG A 70 10.61 26.94 10.73
C ARG A 70 9.40 27.16 9.82
N LEU A 71 8.44 26.24 9.80
CA LEU A 71 7.20 26.39 9.02
C LEU A 71 6.34 27.55 9.54
N ASP A 72 6.26 27.70 10.87
CA ASP A 72 5.56 28.82 11.49
C ASP A 72 6.25 30.15 11.17
N GLU A 73 7.58 30.22 11.27
CA GLU A 73 8.35 31.41 10.88
C GLU A 73 8.12 31.77 9.41
N ILE A 74 8.15 30.80 8.49
CA ILE A 74 7.89 31.03 7.05
C ILE A 74 6.50 31.61 6.83
N LYS A 75 5.49 31.10 7.55
CA LYS A 75 4.11 31.56 7.43
C LYS A 75 3.96 33.03 7.84
N GLU A 76 4.67 33.45 8.88
CA GLU A 76 4.61 34.82 9.40
C GLU A 76 5.49 35.81 8.62
N THR A 77 6.64 35.37 8.11
CA THR A 77 7.68 36.28 7.59
C THR A 77 7.80 36.32 6.07
N ALA A 78 7.49 35.22 5.37
CA ALA A 78 7.74 35.12 3.94
C ALA A 78 6.51 35.47 3.09
N PRO A 79 6.70 36.12 1.92
CA PRO A 79 5.59 36.42 1.02
C PRO A 79 5.03 35.15 0.37
N VAL A 80 3.73 35.14 0.10
CA VAL A 80 3.05 34.02 -0.57
C VAL A 80 3.64 33.74 -1.96
N ARG A 81 4.02 34.80 -2.69
CA ARG A 81 4.66 34.71 -4.01
C ARG A 81 6.07 35.29 -3.95
N ALA A 82 6.97 34.70 -4.73
CA ALA A 82 8.34 35.19 -4.85
C ALA A 82 8.37 36.58 -5.49
N ASN A 83 9.35 37.38 -5.10
CA ASN A 83 9.65 38.66 -5.74
C ASN A 83 11.15 38.70 -6.08
N LYS A 84 11.48 38.29 -7.31
CA LYS A 84 12.86 38.17 -7.78
C LYS A 84 13.62 39.50 -7.80
N SER A 85 12.94 40.62 -8.10
CA SER A 85 13.61 41.94 -8.13
C SER A 85 14.02 42.44 -6.75
N LYS A 86 13.37 41.95 -5.69
CA LYS A 86 13.74 42.21 -4.29
C LYS A 86 14.50 41.07 -3.62
N GLY A 87 14.86 40.02 -4.37
CA GLY A 87 15.53 38.82 -3.85
C GLY A 87 14.68 37.99 -2.87
N LEU A 88 13.37 38.22 -2.79
CA LEU A 88 12.49 37.52 -1.83
C LEU A 88 11.98 36.20 -2.41
N ARG A 89 12.14 35.12 -1.65
CA ARG A 89 11.62 33.78 -1.98
C ARG A 89 10.19 33.60 -1.48
N SER A 90 9.44 32.70 -2.12
CA SER A 90 8.05 32.44 -1.71
C SER A 90 7.99 31.51 -0.49
N GLN A 91 6.86 31.52 0.21
CA GLN A 91 6.56 30.51 1.24
C GLN A 91 6.68 29.09 0.70
N LYS A 92 6.25 28.84 -0.54
CA LYS A 92 6.35 27.50 -1.15
C LYS A 92 7.81 27.06 -1.23
N ASP A 93 8.68 27.89 -1.80
CA ASP A 93 10.09 27.56 -2.01
C ASP A 93 10.82 27.30 -0.69
N LEU A 94 10.50 28.07 0.36
CA LEU A 94 11.11 27.92 1.68
C LEU A 94 10.59 26.69 2.42
N ARG A 95 9.30 26.35 2.27
CA ARG A 95 8.75 25.10 2.84
C ARG A 95 9.34 23.88 2.18
N GLU A 96 9.49 23.88 0.85
CA GLU A 96 10.11 22.78 0.11
C GLU A 96 11.55 22.56 0.58
N GLU A 97 12.36 23.62 0.70
CA GLU A 97 13.72 23.51 1.27
C GLU A 97 13.72 22.98 2.72
N THR A 98 12.80 23.45 3.56
CA THR A 98 12.68 22.98 4.94
C THR A 98 12.35 21.48 4.98
N TYR A 99 11.49 21.00 4.09
CA TYR A 99 11.16 19.59 3.96
C TYR A 99 12.33 18.75 3.46
N GLU A 100 13.09 19.25 2.47
CA GLU A 100 14.26 18.52 1.96
C GLU A 100 15.36 18.40 3.02
N GLN A 101 15.60 19.45 3.81
CA GLN A 101 16.53 19.37 4.94
C GLN A 101 16.04 18.37 6.00
N PHE A 102 14.75 18.44 6.37
CA PHE A 102 14.18 17.50 7.34
C PHE A 102 14.29 16.04 6.87
N LYS A 103 14.02 15.76 5.59
CA LYS A 103 14.18 14.42 5.02
C LYS A 103 15.62 13.93 5.04
N ALA A 104 16.59 14.80 4.77
CA ALA A 104 18.01 14.48 4.86
C ALA A 104 18.41 14.13 6.30
N ASP A 105 18.03 14.97 7.27
CA ASP A 105 18.30 14.75 8.69
C ASP A 105 17.64 13.43 9.18
N VAL A 106 16.41 13.15 8.75
CA VAL A 106 15.68 11.91 9.08
C VAL A 106 16.32 10.68 8.43
N LYS A 107 16.88 10.79 7.21
CA LYS A 107 17.62 9.70 6.57
C LYS A 107 18.87 9.36 7.38
N GLU A 108 19.64 10.35 7.81
CA GLU A 108 20.82 10.12 8.65
C GLU A 108 20.43 9.48 10.00
N LEU A 109 19.32 9.92 10.60
CA LEU A 109 18.79 9.33 11.83
C LEU A 109 18.38 7.85 11.62
N ALA A 110 17.67 7.54 10.54
CA ALA A 110 17.27 6.18 10.20
C ALA A 110 18.47 5.25 10.03
N GLN A 111 19.50 5.72 9.31
CA GLN A 111 20.77 4.99 9.12
C GLN A 111 21.51 4.78 10.43
N LYS A 112 21.57 5.80 11.29
CA LYS A 112 22.24 5.72 12.59
C LYS A 112 21.62 4.67 13.52
N HIS A 113 20.30 4.53 13.51
CA HIS A 113 19.57 3.60 14.39
C HIS A 113 19.15 2.30 13.69
N HIS A 114 19.61 2.06 12.46
CA HIS A 114 19.25 0.89 11.65
C HIS A 114 17.73 0.68 11.48
N VAL A 115 16.96 1.77 11.39
CA VAL A 115 15.52 1.74 11.08
C VAL A 115 15.33 2.12 9.62
N LEU A 116 15.74 1.21 8.74
CA LEU A 116 15.80 1.44 7.31
C LEU A 116 14.50 1.04 6.60
N SER A 117 13.71 0.14 7.18
CA SER A 117 12.51 -0.40 6.53
C SER A 117 11.50 0.68 6.14
N GLY A 118 10.72 0.37 5.11
CA GLY A 118 9.65 1.24 4.62
C GLY A 118 8.56 0.44 3.94
N LYS A 119 7.46 1.09 3.56
CA LYS A 119 6.32 0.38 2.98
C LYS A 119 5.64 1.09 1.82
N TRP A 120 5.25 0.30 0.83
CA TRP A 120 4.25 0.68 -0.16
C TRP A 120 2.84 0.57 0.43
N LEU A 121 2.04 1.62 0.29
CA LEU A 121 0.67 1.68 0.80
C LEU A 121 -0.36 1.51 -0.32
N PHE A 122 -1.33 0.61 -0.12
CA PHE A 122 -2.44 0.39 -1.03
C PHE A 122 -3.78 0.50 -0.31
N TYR A 123 -4.80 0.92 -1.06
CA TYR A 123 -6.14 1.14 -0.54
C TYR A 123 -7.20 0.41 -1.39
N PRO A 124 -7.20 -0.94 -1.43
CA PRO A 124 -8.21 -1.68 -2.17
C PRO A 124 -9.60 -1.45 -1.58
N GLN A 125 -10.61 -1.42 -2.45
CA GLN A 125 -12.01 -1.44 -2.03
C GLN A 125 -12.38 -2.80 -1.41
N SER A 126 -13.42 -2.83 -0.59
CA SER A 126 -13.90 -4.02 0.11
C SER A 126 -14.11 -5.24 -0.79
N GLU A 127 -14.62 -5.04 -2.01
CA GLU A 127 -14.89 -6.15 -2.96
C GLU A 127 -13.60 -6.74 -3.54
N ASN A 128 -12.48 -6.02 -3.43
CA ASN A 128 -11.20 -6.39 -4.01
C ASN A 128 -10.12 -6.72 -2.97
N VAL A 129 -10.37 -6.51 -1.68
CA VAL A 129 -9.33 -6.68 -0.64
C VAL A 129 -8.85 -8.12 -0.54
N ASP A 130 -9.77 -9.10 -0.55
CA ASP A 130 -9.41 -10.52 -0.46
C ASP A 130 -8.59 -10.97 -1.67
N PHE A 131 -9.00 -10.55 -2.87
CA PHE A 131 -8.27 -10.85 -4.10
C PHE A 131 -6.87 -10.21 -4.10
N THR A 132 -6.78 -8.95 -3.66
CA THR A 132 -5.51 -8.21 -3.55
C THR A 132 -4.57 -8.91 -2.56
N TRP A 133 -5.09 -9.26 -1.38
CA TRP A 133 -4.34 -9.97 -0.34
C TRP A 133 -3.87 -11.35 -0.81
N SER A 134 -4.75 -12.10 -1.47
CA SER A 134 -4.47 -13.42 -2.02
C SER A 134 -3.32 -13.41 -3.04
N LYS A 135 -3.23 -12.37 -3.89
CA LYS A 135 -2.07 -12.21 -4.80
C LYS A 135 -0.78 -11.91 -4.06
N LEU A 136 -0.83 -10.99 -3.09
CA LEU A 136 0.36 -10.59 -2.34
C LEU A 136 0.93 -11.74 -1.54
N VAL A 137 0.08 -12.49 -0.82
CA VAL A 137 0.51 -13.67 -0.06
C VAL A 137 1.24 -14.63 -0.99
N ARG A 138 0.65 -15.02 -2.13
CA ARG A 138 1.33 -15.92 -3.08
C ARG A 138 2.62 -15.34 -3.64
N ALA A 139 2.66 -14.04 -3.95
CA ALA A 139 3.86 -13.40 -4.48
C ALA A 139 5.01 -13.33 -3.47
N ILE A 140 4.71 -13.39 -2.16
CA ILE A 140 5.69 -13.30 -1.07
C ILE A 140 6.09 -14.69 -0.55
N VAL A 141 5.14 -15.60 -0.27
CA VAL A 141 5.46 -16.86 0.43
C VAL A 141 5.78 -18.03 -0.48
N ASP A 142 5.41 -17.95 -1.76
CA ASP A 142 5.86 -18.94 -2.72
C ASP A 142 7.35 -18.70 -3.00
N LYS A 143 8.15 -19.78 -2.96
CA LYS A 143 9.58 -19.72 -3.35
C LYS A 143 9.78 -19.13 -4.74
N ASP A 144 8.79 -19.33 -5.62
CA ASP A 144 8.78 -18.84 -6.99
C ASP A 144 7.99 -17.54 -7.15
N GLY A 145 7.49 -16.97 -6.04
CA GLY A 145 6.70 -15.76 -5.99
C GLY A 145 7.47 -14.53 -6.51
N ALA A 146 6.78 -13.69 -7.27
CA ALA A 146 7.41 -12.56 -7.95
C ALA A 146 8.03 -11.54 -6.98
N LEU A 147 7.41 -11.30 -5.81
CA LEU A 147 7.96 -10.40 -4.80
C LEU A 147 9.09 -11.08 -4.01
N ALA A 148 8.96 -12.36 -3.68
CA ALA A 148 10.02 -13.12 -3.02
C ALA A 148 11.33 -13.09 -3.83
N LYS A 149 11.24 -13.22 -5.15
CA LYS A 149 12.38 -13.18 -6.09
C LYS A 149 13.12 -11.84 -6.14
N THR A 150 12.50 -10.75 -5.68
CA THR A 150 13.20 -9.47 -5.57
C THR A 150 14.28 -9.50 -4.49
N GLY A 151 14.11 -10.32 -3.45
CA GLY A 151 15.03 -10.36 -2.31
C GLY A 151 14.99 -9.10 -1.44
N HIS A 152 14.02 -8.20 -1.65
CA HIS A 152 13.93 -6.90 -0.98
C HIS A 152 12.63 -6.71 -0.18
N VAL A 153 11.78 -7.75 -0.10
CA VAL A 153 10.48 -7.73 0.58
C VAL A 153 10.47 -8.78 1.68
N HIS A 154 10.41 -8.34 2.94
CA HIS A 154 10.32 -9.23 4.09
C HIS A 154 8.87 -9.51 4.54
N THR A 155 7.94 -8.59 4.33
CA THR A 155 6.61 -8.67 4.97
C THR A 155 5.53 -7.93 4.18
N ALA A 156 4.29 -8.40 4.30
CA ALA A 156 3.11 -7.59 4.00
C ALA A 156 2.06 -7.74 5.11
N LYS A 157 1.21 -6.71 5.24
CA LYS A 157 0.07 -6.74 6.14
C LYS A 157 -1.18 -6.16 5.51
N VAL A 158 -2.33 -6.58 5.99
CA VAL A 158 -3.63 -6.04 5.59
C VAL A 158 -4.51 -5.83 6.80
N ALA A 159 -5.20 -4.69 6.84
CA ALA A 159 -6.18 -4.40 7.88
C ALA A 159 -7.34 -5.40 7.79
N THR A 160 -7.89 -5.79 8.94
CA THR A 160 -9.07 -6.67 9.01
C THR A 160 -10.38 -5.89 9.10
N THR A 161 -10.27 -4.57 9.21
CA THR A 161 -11.38 -3.62 9.18
C THR A 161 -11.08 -2.50 8.18
N PRO A 162 -12.11 -1.95 7.53
CA PRO A 162 -11.91 -0.88 6.57
C PRO A 162 -11.49 0.42 7.30
N LYS A 163 -10.64 1.22 6.65
CA LYS A 163 -10.22 2.54 7.14
C LYS A 163 -11.33 3.58 7.05
N ILE A 164 -12.21 3.42 6.07
CA ILE A 164 -13.38 4.28 5.83
C ILE A 164 -14.59 3.35 5.80
N GLU A 165 -15.62 3.64 6.59
CA GLU A 165 -16.87 2.88 6.55
C GLU A 165 -17.84 3.43 5.47
N GLY A 166 -18.70 2.56 4.93
CA GLY A 166 -19.73 2.93 3.94
C GLY A 166 -19.44 2.47 2.50
N GLU A 167 -20.14 3.06 1.53
CA GLU A 167 -20.14 2.67 0.10
C GLU A 167 -18.78 2.78 -0.60
N ARG A 168 -17.80 3.47 0.01
CA ARG A 168 -16.42 3.59 -0.50
C ARG A 168 -15.41 3.01 0.48
N SER A 169 -15.82 1.95 1.17
CA SER A 169 -14.98 1.31 2.16
C SER A 169 -13.70 0.79 1.52
N SER A 170 -12.58 1.18 2.12
CA SER A 170 -11.26 0.81 1.65
C SER A 170 -10.44 0.28 2.81
N PHE A 171 -9.69 -0.77 2.53
CA PHE A 171 -8.77 -1.38 3.48
C PHE A 171 -7.38 -0.76 3.31
N VAL A 172 -6.50 -0.98 4.29
CA VAL A 172 -5.08 -0.65 4.14
C VAL A 172 -4.31 -1.93 3.93
N VAL A 173 -3.50 -1.96 2.88
CA VAL A 173 -2.53 -3.02 2.63
C VAL A 173 -1.14 -2.38 2.56
N CYS A 174 -0.17 -2.97 3.25
CA CYS A 174 1.22 -2.52 3.22
C CYS A 174 2.12 -3.66 2.71
N VAL A 175 3.09 -3.32 1.86
CA VAL A 175 4.17 -4.21 1.43
C VAL A 175 5.48 -3.56 1.86
N TYR A 176 6.27 -4.25 2.67
CA TYR A 176 7.48 -3.71 3.29
C TYR A 176 8.71 -4.03 2.45
N CYS A 177 9.61 -3.05 2.39
CA CYS A 177 10.94 -3.22 1.83
C CYS A 177 11.99 -3.06 2.92
N ASP A 178 13.13 -3.73 2.75
CA ASP A 178 14.18 -3.84 3.77
C ASP A 178 14.88 -2.50 4.03
N ASP A 179 15.19 -1.76 2.96
CA ASP A 179 15.79 -0.42 3.04
C ASP A 179 15.00 0.58 2.19
N SER A 180 14.47 1.60 2.86
CA SER A 180 13.74 2.72 2.26
C SER A 180 14.60 3.61 1.38
N TYR A 181 15.92 3.57 1.55
CA TYR A 181 16.87 4.47 0.90
C TYR A 181 17.71 3.78 -0.18
N ASP A 182 17.51 2.47 -0.37
CA ASP A 182 17.92 1.74 -1.56
C ASP A 182 16.86 1.94 -2.66
N GLU A 183 17.05 3.00 -3.46
CA GLU A 183 16.11 3.39 -4.51
C GLU A 183 15.93 2.30 -5.58
N ASP A 184 17.00 1.57 -5.91
CA ASP A 184 16.95 0.51 -6.91
C ASP A 184 16.13 -0.67 -6.40
N ALA A 185 16.38 -1.13 -5.17
CA ALA A 185 15.60 -2.19 -4.53
C ALA A 185 14.11 -1.84 -4.42
N VAL A 186 13.80 -0.64 -3.92
CA VAL A 186 12.41 -0.16 -3.80
C VAL A 186 11.76 -0.03 -5.18
N GLY A 187 12.51 0.42 -6.18
CA GLY A 187 12.06 0.54 -7.56
C GLY A 187 11.78 -0.79 -8.24
N ASP A 188 12.58 -1.81 -7.98
CA ASP A 188 12.37 -3.15 -8.53
C ASP A 188 11.14 -3.83 -7.90
N VAL A 189 10.95 -3.67 -6.59
CA VAL A 189 9.70 -4.07 -5.92
C VAL A 189 8.50 -3.36 -6.53
N PHE A 190 8.59 -2.04 -6.79
CA PHE A 190 7.51 -1.28 -7.42
C PHE A 190 7.17 -1.80 -8.81
N LYS A 191 8.18 -2.08 -9.65
CA LYS A 191 7.96 -2.61 -11.01
C LYS A 191 7.25 -3.97 -10.96
N VAL A 192 7.62 -4.86 -10.03
CA VAL A 192 6.95 -6.16 -9.85
C VAL A 192 5.50 -5.98 -9.39
N LEU A 193 5.25 -5.10 -8.41
CA LEU A 193 3.89 -4.77 -7.97
C LEU A 193 3.01 -4.33 -9.15
N VAL A 194 3.55 -3.48 -10.02
CA VAL A 194 2.82 -2.95 -11.19
C VAL A 194 2.65 -4.01 -12.29
N LYS A 195 3.73 -4.67 -12.70
CA LYS A 195 3.76 -5.56 -13.86
C LYS A 195 3.11 -6.91 -13.59
N ASP A 196 3.47 -7.54 -12.48
CA ASP A 196 3.07 -8.92 -12.17
C ASP A 196 1.78 -8.96 -11.34
N LEU A 197 1.57 -8.00 -10.43
CA LEU A 197 0.40 -8.00 -9.55
C LEU A 197 -0.72 -7.05 -10.02
N SER A 198 -0.44 -6.17 -10.99
CA SER A 198 -1.34 -5.09 -11.43
C SER A 198 -1.76 -4.17 -10.26
N MET A 199 -0.81 -3.87 -9.37
CA MET A 199 -0.99 -3.03 -8.19
C MET A 199 -0.10 -1.80 -8.31
N THR A 200 -0.68 -0.61 -8.12
CA THR A 200 0.10 0.63 -8.16
C THR A 200 -0.15 1.42 -6.90
N SER A 201 0.90 1.59 -6.10
CA SER A 201 0.87 2.48 -4.95
C SER A 201 1.13 3.92 -5.39
N GLN A 202 0.56 4.87 -4.66
CA GLN A 202 0.90 6.29 -4.80
C GLN A 202 1.90 6.75 -3.71
N SER A 203 2.24 5.89 -2.74
CA SER A 203 2.99 6.29 -1.57
C SER A 203 3.93 5.20 -1.07
N PHE A 204 5.22 5.51 -1.02
CA PHE A 204 6.22 4.76 -0.27
C PHE A 204 6.60 5.54 0.98
N LYS A 205 6.30 5.00 2.17
CA LYS A 205 6.54 5.69 3.45
C LYS A 205 7.65 4.96 4.24
N PRO A 206 8.78 5.63 4.52
CA PRO A 206 9.80 5.11 5.45
C PRO A 206 9.24 4.92 6.86
N ASP A 207 9.67 3.87 7.57
CA ASP A 207 9.16 3.58 8.91
C ASP A 207 9.60 4.61 9.93
N VAL A 208 10.79 5.21 9.77
CA VAL A 208 11.25 6.30 10.63
C VAL A 208 10.23 7.45 10.74
N LEU A 209 9.50 7.78 9.66
CA LEU A 209 8.44 8.80 9.72
C LEU A 209 7.25 8.33 10.56
N THR A 210 6.93 7.04 10.55
CA THR A 210 5.88 6.47 11.40
C THR A 210 6.27 6.54 12.87
N LEU A 211 7.53 6.23 13.20
CA LEU A 211 8.05 6.30 14.57
C LEU A 211 8.10 7.74 15.10
N LEU A 212 8.35 8.71 14.24
CA LEU A 212 8.32 10.14 14.59
C LEU A 212 6.91 10.74 14.60
N GLY A 213 5.85 9.93 14.47
CA GLY A 213 4.47 10.40 14.48
C GLY A 213 4.07 11.24 13.25
N ILE A 214 4.84 11.16 12.16
CA ILE A 214 4.58 11.89 10.93
C ILE A 214 3.73 11.04 9.99
N ASP A 215 2.47 11.44 9.82
CA ASP A 215 1.53 10.86 8.87
C ASP A 215 0.98 11.92 7.89
N SER A 216 0.04 11.52 7.03
CA SER A 216 -0.59 12.43 6.07
C SER A 216 -1.43 13.55 6.70
N GLN A 217 -1.84 13.40 7.97
CA GLN A 217 -2.65 14.36 8.70
C GLN A 217 -1.80 15.31 9.55
N HIS A 218 -0.53 14.97 9.78
CA HIS A 218 0.43 15.76 10.56
C HIS A 218 0.36 17.27 10.23
N PRO A 219 0.39 18.17 11.23
CA PRO A 219 0.23 19.60 11.02
C PRO A 219 1.23 20.23 10.05
N SER A 220 2.43 19.65 9.92
CA SER A 220 3.45 20.12 8.98
C SER A 220 3.01 20.07 7.51
N LYS A 221 2.06 19.21 7.13
CA LYS A 221 1.71 18.92 5.73
C LYS A 221 2.91 18.49 4.87
N LEU A 222 3.94 17.92 5.51
CA LEU A 222 5.05 17.27 4.83
C LEU A 222 4.51 16.12 3.96
N PRO A 223 4.87 16.06 2.66
CA PRO A 223 4.61 14.85 1.87
C PRO A 223 5.35 13.66 2.47
N VAL A 224 4.60 12.70 3.02
CA VAL A 224 5.15 11.51 3.71
C VAL A 224 5.67 10.44 2.77
N SER A 225 5.44 10.60 1.47
CA SER A 225 5.97 9.67 0.47
C SER A 225 7.39 10.07 0.09
N LEU A 226 8.33 9.14 0.26
CA LEU A 226 9.71 9.31 -0.17
C LEU A 226 9.81 9.24 -1.70
N TYR A 227 9.17 8.23 -2.31
CA TYR A 227 9.16 8.04 -3.76
C TYR A 227 7.79 8.32 -4.37
N LYS A 228 7.78 8.83 -5.60
CA LYS A 228 6.58 8.92 -6.43
C LYS A 228 6.54 7.73 -7.38
N LYS A 229 5.35 7.34 -7.87
CA LYS A 229 5.23 6.32 -8.93
C LYS A 229 6.08 6.63 -10.17
N THR A 230 6.21 7.92 -10.50
CA THR A 230 6.98 8.41 -11.65
C THR A 230 8.49 8.37 -11.44
N THR A 231 8.96 7.99 -10.25
CA THR A 231 10.39 7.74 -9.97
C THR A 231 10.84 6.48 -10.71
N PHE A 232 9.98 5.46 -10.76
CA PHE A 232 10.36 4.11 -11.21
C PHE A 232 9.76 3.71 -12.54
N MET A 233 8.63 4.31 -12.93
CA MET A 233 7.97 4.07 -14.21
C MET A 233 7.39 5.38 -14.74
N THR A 234 7.58 5.66 -16.01
CA THR A 234 6.98 6.80 -16.69
C THR A 234 5.46 6.69 -16.69
N GLN A 235 4.78 7.84 -16.88
CA GLN A 235 3.31 7.83 -16.97
C GLN A 235 2.81 6.98 -18.15
N ASP A 236 3.56 6.93 -19.25
CA ASP A 236 3.22 6.13 -20.43
C ASP A 236 3.39 4.63 -20.16
N GLU A 237 4.45 4.21 -19.45
CA GLU A 237 4.61 2.81 -19.02
C GLU A 237 3.50 2.36 -18.08
N LEU A 238 3.10 3.24 -17.13
CA LEU A 238 1.98 2.96 -16.23
C LEU A 238 0.66 2.82 -17.00
N ASN A 239 0.39 3.73 -17.95
CA ASN A 239 -0.81 3.68 -18.78
C ASN A 239 -0.83 2.41 -19.65
N ALA A 240 0.29 2.08 -20.29
CA ALA A 240 0.43 0.86 -21.10
C ALA A 240 0.17 -0.40 -20.27
N GLN A 241 0.66 -0.44 -19.02
CA GLN A 241 0.39 -1.56 -18.12
C GLN A 241 -1.10 -1.66 -17.76
N TYR A 242 -1.76 -0.55 -17.43
CA TYR A 242 -3.21 -0.58 -17.13
C TYR A 242 -4.04 -1.04 -18.33
N GLU A 243 -3.68 -0.62 -19.54
CA GLU A 243 -4.33 -1.08 -20.76
C GLU A 243 -4.11 -2.58 -20.98
N ALA A 244 -2.88 -3.08 -20.79
CA ALA A 244 -2.57 -4.50 -20.91
C ALA A 244 -3.37 -5.34 -19.91
N SER A 245 -3.41 -4.94 -18.63
CA SER A 245 -4.21 -5.63 -17.61
C SER A 245 -5.71 -5.58 -17.90
N SER A 246 -6.22 -4.48 -18.46
CA SER A 246 -7.63 -4.35 -18.86
C SER A 246 -7.98 -5.25 -20.05
N LYS A 247 -7.12 -5.30 -21.07
CA LYS A 247 -7.28 -6.19 -22.23
C LYS A 247 -7.22 -7.67 -21.80
N ALA A 248 -6.30 -8.03 -20.91
CA ALA A 248 -6.19 -9.39 -20.38
C ALA A 248 -7.46 -9.82 -19.62
N LYS A 249 -8.03 -8.93 -18.79
CA LYS A 249 -9.32 -9.19 -18.12
C LYS A 249 -10.46 -9.41 -19.11
N LYS A 250 -10.62 -8.51 -20.10
CA LYS A 250 -11.65 -8.64 -21.13
C LYS A 250 -11.51 -9.91 -21.97
N ALA A 251 -10.28 -10.30 -22.29
CA ALA A 251 -10.03 -11.54 -23.02
C ALA A 251 -10.44 -12.76 -22.19
N LYS A 252 -10.14 -12.76 -20.89
CA LYS A 252 -10.53 -13.84 -19.96
C LYS A 252 -12.04 -13.94 -19.79
N ASP A 253 -12.74 -12.81 -19.67
CA ASP A 253 -14.20 -12.78 -19.59
C ASP A 253 -14.82 -13.33 -20.88
N LYS A 254 -14.29 -12.93 -22.04
CA LYS A 254 -14.73 -13.44 -23.34
C LYS A 254 -14.52 -14.95 -23.49
N THR A 255 -13.37 -15.49 -23.06
CA THR A 255 -13.14 -16.94 -23.10
C THR A 255 -14.08 -17.69 -22.16
N LEU A 256 -14.38 -17.14 -20.98
CA LEU A 256 -15.34 -17.74 -20.05
C LEU A 256 -16.75 -17.76 -20.66
N ASP A 257 -17.19 -16.65 -21.25
CA ASP A 257 -18.48 -16.55 -21.94
C ASP A 257 -18.56 -17.52 -23.14
N GLU A 258 -17.46 -17.68 -23.89
CA GLU A 258 -17.36 -18.65 -24.99
C GLU A 258 -17.37 -20.10 -24.52
N GLU A 259 -16.73 -20.43 -23.39
CA GLU A 259 -16.76 -21.78 -22.77
C GLU A 259 -18.15 -22.12 -22.21
N VAL A 260 -18.83 -21.15 -21.59
CA VAL A 260 -20.23 -21.28 -21.13
C VAL A 260 -21.17 -21.44 -22.32
N ALA A 261 -20.98 -20.65 -23.38
CA ALA A 261 -21.78 -20.75 -24.61
C ALA A 261 -21.52 -22.05 -25.40
N ALA A 262 -20.32 -22.62 -25.30
CA ALA A 262 -19.92 -23.88 -25.92
C ALA A 262 -20.39 -25.13 -25.14
N GLY A 263 -21.09 -24.94 -24.01
CA GLY A 263 -21.72 -26.04 -23.28
C GLY A 263 -20.75 -26.88 -22.44
N ALA A 264 -19.62 -26.31 -22.01
CA ALA A 264 -18.77 -26.95 -21.00
C ALA A 264 -19.49 -26.94 -19.64
N ALA A 265 -20.31 -27.97 -19.42
CA ALA A 265 -20.98 -28.22 -18.15
C ALA A 265 -19.97 -28.81 -17.15
N ASP A 266 -19.42 -27.97 -16.27
CA ASP A 266 -18.83 -28.44 -15.02
C ASP A 266 -19.81 -28.15 -13.87
N GLY A 267 -20.67 -29.14 -13.61
CA GLY A 267 -20.92 -29.71 -12.28
C GLY A 267 -21.15 -28.82 -11.06
N PHE A 268 -21.56 -27.56 -11.18
CA PHE A 268 -22.06 -26.77 -10.05
C PHE A 268 -23.53 -26.42 -10.31
N ASP A 269 -24.44 -27.23 -9.73
CA ASP A 269 -25.85 -26.86 -9.65
C ASP A 269 -25.93 -25.52 -8.90
N PRO A 270 -26.43 -24.43 -9.53
CA PRO A 270 -26.83 -23.27 -8.75
C PRO A 270 -27.95 -23.73 -7.83
N VAL A 271 -27.71 -23.62 -6.52
CA VAL A 271 -28.69 -23.88 -5.46
C VAL A 271 -30.00 -23.21 -5.88
N SER A 272 -31.01 -24.04 -6.10
CA SER A 272 -32.33 -23.62 -6.51
C SER A 272 -32.95 -22.73 -5.43
N GLU A 273 -33.15 -21.45 -5.72
CA GLU A 273 -34.16 -20.66 -5.03
C GLU A 273 -35.53 -21.16 -5.52
N SER A 274 -36.09 -22.10 -4.76
CA SER A 274 -37.48 -22.53 -4.91
C SER A 274 -38.42 -21.49 -4.29
N GLU A 275 -39.31 -20.99 -5.16
CA GLU A 275 -40.74 -20.75 -4.91
C GLU A 275 -41.14 -19.63 -3.94
N ASP A 276 -41.56 -18.47 -4.47
CA ASP A 276 -42.99 -18.17 -4.68
C ASP A 276 -43.18 -16.69 -5.08
N GLU A 277 -43.59 -16.42 -6.33
CA GLU A 277 -44.70 -15.49 -6.61
C GLU A 277 -45.04 -15.48 -8.11
N GLN A 278 -46.25 -15.94 -8.42
CA GLN A 278 -46.80 -15.97 -9.78
C GLN A 278 -47.13 -14.57 -10.34
N PRO A 279 -47.09 -14.38 -11.67
CA PRO A 279 -47.15 -13.06 -12.31
C PRO A 279 -48.58 -12.51 -12.46
N ARG A 280 -48.83 -11.29 -11.97
CA ARG A 280 -50.07 -10.56 -12.27
C ARG A 280 -49.98 -9.82 -13.62
N LYS A 281 -50.95 -10.14 -14.48
CA LYS A 281 -51.13 -9.68 -15.86
C LYS A 281 -51.30 -8.16 -15.99
N LYS A 282 -50.66 -7.59 -17.02
CA LYS A 282 -50.85 -6.22 -17.53
C LYS A 282 -52.32 -5.95 -17.87
N LYS A 283 -52.87 -4.81 -17.43
CA LYS A 283 -54.04 -4.19 -18.05
C LYS A 283 -53.69 -2.83 -18.66
N VAL A 284 -54.26 -2.66 -19.84
CA VAL A 284 -54.06 -1.64 -20.86
C VAL A 284 -54.62 -0.28 -20.42
N LYS A 285 -53.96 0.80 -20.86
CA LYS A 285 -54.40 2.19 -20.73
C LYS A 285 -55.65 2.45 -21.58
N THR A 286 -56.63 3.14 -21.03
CA THR A 286 -57.63 3.88 -21.83
C THR A 286 -57.75 5.30 -21.30
N LYS A 287 -57.61 6.26 -22.23
CA LYS A 287 -57.84 7.70 -22.06
C LYS A 287 -59.29 7.99 -21.63
N LYS A 288 -59.47 8.97 -20.74
CA LYS A 288 -60.26 10.18 -21.02
C LYS A 288 -59.84 11.29 -20.07
#